data_AF-A0A413FL24-F1
#
_entry.id   AF-A0A413FL24-F1
#
_cell.length_a   1.000
_cell.length_b   1.000
_cell.length_c   1.000
_cell.angle_alpha   90.00
_cell.angle_beta   90.00
_cell.angle_gamma   90.00
#
_symmetry.space_group_name_H-M   'P 1'
#
loop_
_entity.id
_entity.type
_entity.pdbx_description
1 polymer ?
#
loop_
_entity_poly.entity_id
_entity_poly.type
_entity_poly.pdbx_seq_one_letter_code
_entity_poly.pdbx_strand_id
1 'polypeptide(L)'
;MELETLLSKLKTKYSFDQADYKKLSGTPDLEIRLKLNDSHIAALIERAGRLDAIVESCANLVTIFDASTPKEDLLKTSVRCVGSNELHIFTHQSMIELLVEALFN
;
A
#
# COMPACT_ATOMS: atom_id res chain seq x y z
N MET A 1 -7.33 4.33 -13.96
CA MET A 1 -8.38 4.30 -12.92
C MET A 1 -8.15 5.48 -11.98
N GLU A 2 -9.19 6.22 -11.60
CA GLU A 2 -9.03 7.29 -10.61
C GLU A 2 -8.72 6.72 -9.24
N LEU A 3 -7.81 7.38 -8.51
CA LEU A 3 -7.28 6.93 -7.21
C LEU A 3 -8.39 6.82 -6.15
N GLU A 4 -9.40 7.68 -6.20
CA GLU A 4 -10.58 7.63 -5.32
C GLU A 4 -11.39 6.35 -5.52
N THR A 5 -11.61 5.96 -6.78
CA THR A 5 -12.30 4.71 -7.13
C THR A 5 -11.52 3.49 -6.63
N LEU A 6 -10.18 3.51 -6.78
CA LEU A 6 -9.33 2.45 -6.25
C LEU A 6 -9.46 2.31 -4.73
N LEU A 7 -9.38 3.42 -4.00
CA LEU A 7 -9.45 3.40 -2.54
C LEU A 7 -10.83 3.01 -2.02
N SER A 8 -11.90 3.46 -2.69
CA SER A 8 -13.26 3.02 -2.37
C SER A 8 -13.44 1.50 -2.55
N LYS A 9 -12.87 0.94 -3.63
CA LYS A 9 -12.84 -0.51 -3.87
C LYS A 9 -12.07 -1.24 -2.77
N LEU A 10 -10.87 -0.79 -2.42
CA LEU A 10 -10.04 -1.42 -1.38
C LEU A 10 -10.69 -1.33 0.00
N LYS A 11 -11.24 -0.16 0.35
CA LYS A 11 -12.00 0.03 1.58
C LYS A 11 -13.13 -0.99 1.71
N THR A 12 -13.89 -1.18 0.64
CA THR A 12 -15.02 -2.12 0.62
C THR A 12 -14.54 -3.58 0.65
N LYS A 13 -13.52 -3.94 -0.15
CA LYS A 13 -12.99 -5.31 -0.25
C LYS A 13 -12.42 -5.81 1.08
N TYR A 14 -11.66 -4.95 1.77
CA TYR A 14 -10.97 -5.31 3.01
C TYR A 14 -11.66 -4.76 4.26
N SER A 15 -12.86 -4.16 4.14
CA SER A 15 -13.60 -3.59 5.27
C SER A 15 -12.81 -2.60 6.15
N PHE A 16 -11.96 -1.76 5.56
CA PHE A 16 -11.26 -0.71 6.31
C PHE A 16 -12.25 0.34 6.83
N ASP A 17 -12.06 0.79 8.08
CA ASP A 17 -12.91 1.85 8.67
C ASP A 17 -12.81 3.15 7.86
N GLN A 18 -11.58 3.45 7.43
CA GLN A 18 -11.24 4.61 6.62
C GLN A 18 -10.11 4.27 5.65
N ALA A 19 -10.19 4.84 4.45
CA ALA A 19 -9.12 4.82 3.46
C ALA A 19 -9.07 6.20 2.79
N ASP A 20 -7.95 6.89 2.93
CA ASP A 20 -7.70 8.19 2.31
C ASP A 20 -6.30 8.25 1.71
N TYR A 21 -6.04 9.32 0.95
CA TYR A 21 -4.73 9.54 0.36
C TYR A 21 -4.33 11.00 0.40
N LYS A 22 -3.01 11.20 0.32
CA LYS A 22 -2.38 12.49 0.14
C LYS A 22 -1.35 12.39 -0.97
N LYS A 23 -1.38 13.36 -1.89
CA LYS A 23 -0.31 13.56 -2.88
C LYS A 23 0.91 14.21 -2.23
N LEU A 24 2.07 13.69 -2.55
CA LEU A 24 3.37 14.15 -2.09
C LEU A 24 4.12 14.80 -3.25
N SER A 25 5.09 15.66 -2.93
CA SER A 25 5.89 16.38 -3.92
C SER A 25 7.20 15.67 -4.29
N GLY A 26 7.37 14.40 -3.91
CA GLY A 26 8.62 13.64 -4.10
C GLY A 26 8.37 12.21 -4.53
N THR A 27 9.36 11.35 -4.32
CA THR A 27 9.25 9.90 -4.56
C THR A 27 9.42 9.18 -3.22
N PRO A 28 8.41 8.46 -2.71
CA PRO A 28 7.09 8.20 -3.33
C PRO A 28 6.19 9.44 -3.45
N ASP A 29 5.27 9.42 -4.42
CA ASP A 29 4.37 10.53 -4.77
C ASP A 29 3.00 10.45 -4.08
N LEU A 30 2.70 9.35 -3.40
CA LEU A 30 1.47 9.15 -2.65
C LEU A 30 1.72 8.63 -1.23
N GLU A 31 0.89 9.08 -0.31
CA GLU A 31 0.69 8.50 1.01
C GLU A 31 -0.76 7.97 1.05
N ILE A 32 -0.92 6.67 1.27
CA ILE A 32 -2.22 6.03 1.53
C ILE A 32 -2.35 5.82 3.03
N ARG A 33 -3.51 6.18 3.58
CA ARG A 33 -3.81 6.01 5.00
C ARG A 33 -4.99 5.09 5.17
N LEU A 34 -4.81 4.03 5.95
CA LEU A 34 -5.82 3.02 6.21
C LEU A 34 -6.05 2.95 7.72
N LYS A 35 -7.32 3.02 8.13
CA LYS A 35 -7.71 2.76 9.51
C LYS A 35 -8.03 1.28 9.69
N LEU A 36 -7.27 0.64 10.55
CA LEU A 36 -7.27 -0.78 10.81
C LEU A 36 -8.19 -1.12 12.00
N ASN A 37 -8.75 -2.32 11.96
CA ASN A 37 -9.39 -2.97 13.12
C ASN A 37 -8.46 -4.07 13.64
N ASP A 38 -8.88 -4.79 14.69
CA ASP A 38 -8.04 -5.81 15.33
C ASP A 38 -7.62 -6.95 14.39
N SER A 39 -8.49 -7.37 13.47
CA SER A 39 -8.14 -8.44 12.52
C SER A 39 -7.11 -7.95 11.49
N HIS A 40 -7.22 -6.72 11.03
CA HIS A 40 -6.22 -6.11 10.14
C HIS A 40 -4.87 -5.96 10.82
N ILE A 41 -4.85 -5.58 12.11
CA ILE A 41 -3.61 -5.45 12.87
C ILE A 41 -2.94 -6.82 13.01
N ALA A 42 -3.69 -7.88 13.35
CA ALA A 42 -3.15 -9.23 13.43
C ALA A 42 -2.55 -9.69 12.09
N ALA A 43 -3.28 -9.50 10.99
CA ALA A 43 -2.82 -9.84 9.64
C ALA A 43 -1.54 -9.09 9.24
N LEU A 44 -1.42 -7.81 9.63
CA LEU A 44 -0.24 -7.00 9.36
C LEU A 44 0.97 -7.46 10.19
N ILE A 45 0.77 -7.80 11.47
CA ILE A 45 1.84 -8.32 12.35
C ILE A 45 2.42 -9.62 11.78
N GLU A 46 1.57 -10.53 11.30
CA GLU A 46 2.02 -11.78 10.68
C GLU A 46 2.91 -11.56 9.44
N ARG A 47 2.67 -10.46 8.72
CA ARG A 47 3.39 -10.11 7.47
C ARG A 47 4.53 -9.13 7.69
N ALA A 48 4.66 -8.53 8.87
CA ALA A 48 5.65 -7.50 9.19
C ALA A 48 7.09 -7.94 8.89
N GLY A 49 7.43 -9.20 9.19
CA GLY A 49 8.76 -9.77 8.92
C GLY A 49 9.08 -9.99 7.43
N ARG A 50 8.10 -9.78 6.54
CA ARG A 50 8.22 -10.00 5.10
C ARG A 50 7.92 -8.75 4.27
N LEU A 51 7.81 -7.57 4.91
CA LEU A 51 7.44 -6.33 4.22
C LEU A 51 8.37 -6.00 3.05
N ASP A 52 9.69 -6.11 3.25
CA ASP A 52 10.66 -5.83 2.19
C ASP A 52 10.48 -6.77 0.99
N ALA A 53 10.27 -8.06 1.25
CA ALA A 53 10.03 -9.06 0.20
C ALA A 53 8.69 -8.83 -0.52
N ILE A 54 7.65 -8.38 0.20
CA ILE A 54 6.35 -8.01 -0.38
C ILE A 54 6.53 -6.80 -1.30
N VAL A 55 7.21 -5.75 -0.84
CA VAL A 55 7.49 -4.55 -1.63
C VAL A 55 8.27 -4.90 -2.89
N GLU A 56 9.34 -5.69 -2.76
CA GLU A 56 10.14 -6.12 -3.92
C GLU A 56 9.32 -6.95 -4.91
N SER A 57 8.50 -7.88 -4.42
CA SER A 57 7.63 -8.71 -5.26
C SER A 57 6.61 -7.86 -6.02
N CYS A 58 5.99 -6.88 -5.35
CA CYS A 58 5.06 -5.95 -6.00
C CYS A 58 5.78 -5.09 -7.05
N ALA A 59 6.97 -4.57 -6.73
CA ALA A 59 7.75 -3.76 -7.66
C ALA A 59 8.13 -4.56 -8.91
N ASN A 60 8.56 -5.82 -8.74
CA ASN A 60 8.83 -6.73 -9.85
C ASN A 60 7.58 -6.93 -10.72
N LEU A 61 6.43 -7.25 -10.12
CA LEU A 61 5.18 -7.45 -10.85
C LEU A 61 4.76 -6.20 -11.63
N VAL A 62 4.79 -5.03 -11.00
CA VAL A 62 4.50 -3.76 -11.68
C VAL A 62 5.41 -3.59 -12.88
N THR A 63 6.72 -3.75 -12.73
CA THR A 63 7.68 -3.53 -13.84
C THR A 63 7.57 -4.54 -14.98
N ILE A 64 7.00 -5.74 -14.73
CA ILE A 64 6.73 -6.73 -15.79
C ILE A 64 5.57 -6.26 -16.69
N PHE A 65 4.53 -5.67 -16.11
CA PHE A 65 3.32 -5.26 -16.83
C PHE A 65 3.36 -3.79 -17.28
N ASP A 66 4.13 -2.95 -16.61
CA ASP A 66 4.25 -1.52 -16.86
C ASP A 66 5.63 -0.99 -16.44
N ALA A 67 6.46 -0.68 -17.43
CA ALA A 67 7.81 -0.16 -17.24
C ALA A 67 7.88 1.38 -17.16
N SER A 68 6.74 2.07 -17.05
CA SER A 68 6.68 3.54 -16.99
C SER A 68 7.34 4.14 -15.74
N THR A 69 7.41 3.38 -14.64
CA THR A 69 8.06 3.77 -13.40
C THR A 69 9.28 2.89 -13.13
N PRO A 70 10.48 3.46 -12.90
CA PRO A 70 11.67 2.68 -12.58
C PRO A 70 11.48 1.82 -11.32
N LYS A 71 11.99 0.58 -11.34
CA LYS A 71 11.93 -0.32 -10.16
C LYS A 71 12.48 0.34 -8.90
N GLU A 72 13.58 1.09 -9.03
CA GLU A 72 14.23 1.80 -7.93
C GLU A 72 13.31 2.79 -7.22
N ASP A 73 12.40 3.44 -7.96
CA ASP A 73 11.43 4.36 -7.38
C ASP A 73 10.29 3.61 -6.68
N LEU A 74 9.88 2.45 -7.21
CA LEU A 74 8.90 1.57 -6.57
C LEU A 74 9.44 0.98 -5.26
N LEU A 75 10.74 0.66 -5.20
CA LEU A 75 11.41 0.14 -4.00
C LEU A 75 11.55 1.18 -2.88
N LYS A 76 11.35 2.48 -3.14
CA LYS A 76 11.23 3.51 -2.09
C LYS A 76 9.91 3.43 -1.32
N THR A 77 9.04 2.47 -1.67
CA THR A 77 7.82 2.21 -0.93
C THR A 77 8.14 1.92 0.54
N SER A 78 7.39 2.53 1.45
CA SER A 78 7.51 2.23 2.88
C SER A 78 6.14 2.13 3.55
N VAL A 79 6.07 1.25 4.55
CA VAL A 79 4.87 1.00 5.35
C VAL A 79 5.17 1.40 6.79
N ARG A 80 4.32 2.23 7.39
CA ARG A 80 4.48 2.72 8.76
C ARG A 80 3.18 2.58 9.53
N CYS A 81 3.25 1.95 10.70
CA CYS A 81 2.16 2.00 11.67
C CYS A 81 2.23 3.33 12.43
N VAL A 82 1.09 4.01 12.52
CA VAL A 82 0.94 5.29 13.21
C VAL A 82 -0.15 5.14 14.27
N GLY A 83 0.17 5.56 15.50
CA GLY A 83 -0.75 5.39 16.64
C GLY A 83 -1.10 3.92 16.89
N SER A 84 -2.35 3.69 17.30
CA SER A 84 -2.86 2.35 17.67
C SER A 84 -3.40 1.54 16.50
N ASN A 85 -3.84 2.18 15.42
CA ASN A 85 -4.60 1.50 14.37
C ASN A 85 -4.58 2.21 13.01
N GLU A 86 -3.58 3.02 12.72
CA GLU A 86 -3.44 3.64 11.40
C GLU A 86 -2.22 3.07 10.67
N LEU A 87 -2.39 2.75 9.39
CA LEU A 87 -1.34 2.31 8.49
C LEU A 87 -1.12 3.33 7.40
N HIS A 88 0.10 3.84 7.33
CA HIS A 88 0.54 4.80 6.31
C HIS A 88 1.45 4.09 5.32
N ILE A 89 1.05 4.06 4.06
CA ILE A 89 1.81 3.45 2.95
C ILE A 89 2.25 4.56 2.01
N PHE A 90 3.55 4.81 1.96
CA PHE A 90 4.17 5.75 1.03
C PHE A 90 4.56 4.96 -0.20
N THR A 91 3.92 5.19 -1.34
CA THR A 91 4.13 4.37 -2.55
C THR A 91 3.74 5.11 -3.83
N HIS A 92 3.93 4.46 -4.96
CA HIS A 92 3.46 4.92 -6.27
C HIS A 92 2.08 4.33 -6.58
N GLN A 93 1.27 5.03 -7.38
CA GLN A 93 -0.12 4.62 -7.68
C GLN A 93 -0.22 3.17 -8.19
N SER A 94 0.73 2.74 -9.03
CA SER A 94 0.75 1.40 -9.63
C SER A 94 0.95 0.26 -8.62
N MET A 95 1.46 0.55 -7.42
CA MET A 95 1.75 -0.46 -6.39
C MET A 95 0.57 -0.70 -5.44
N ILE A 96 -0.36 0.25 -5.33
CA ILE A 96 -1.35 0.31 -4.24
C ILE A 96 -2.18 -0.96 -4.14
N GLU A 97 -2.76 -1.42 -5.26
CA GLU A 97 -3.64 -2.58 -5.27
C GLU A 97 -2.89 -3.85 -4.85
N LEU A 98 -1.71 -4.09 -5.43
CA LEU A 98 -0.88 -5.26 -5.13
C LEU A 98 -0.38 -5.27 -3.68
N LEU A 99 0.06 -4.12 -3.17
CA LEU A 99 0.54 -4.00 -1.79
C LEU A 99 -0.58 -4.27 -0.79
N VAL A 100 -1.73 -3.63 -0.94
CA VAL A 100 -2.86 -3.82 -0.03
C VAL A 100 -3.35 -5.27 -0.11
N GLU A 101 -3.37 -5.87 -1.30
CA GLU A 101 -3.72 -7.28 -1.45
C GLU A 101 -2.73 -8.22 -0.77
N ALA A 102 -1.42 -8.02 -0.94
CA ALA A 102 -0.41 -8.84 -0.28
C ALA A 102 -0.41 -8.69 1.25
N LEU A 103 -0.84 -7.53 1.77
CA LEU A 103 -0.87 -7.24 3.20
C LEU A 103 -2.12 -7.78 3.91
N PHE A 104 -3.26 -7.90 3.21
CA PHE A 104 -4.55 -8.16 3.86
C PHE A 104 -5.35 -9.33 3.27
N ASN A 105 -4.85 -9.96 2.20
CA ASN A 105 -5.36 -11.25 1.70
C ASN A 105 -4.47 -12.39 2.21
#